data_AF-A0A259NJ99-F1
#
_entry.id   AF-A0A259NJ99-F1
#
_cell.length_a   1.000
_cell.length_b   1.000
_cell.length_c   1.000
_cell.angle_alpha   90.00
_cell.angle_beta   90.00
_cell.angle_gamma   90.00
#
_symmetry.space_group_name_H-M   'P 1'
#
loop_
_entity.id
_entity.type
_entity.pdbx_description
1 polymer ?
#
loop_
_entity_poly.entity_id
_entity_poly.type
_entity_poly.pdbx_seq_one_letter_code
_entity_poly.pdbx_strand_id
1 'polypeptide(L)' 'MSISERDMAEIAADAGLIFTMMADPSADHAGNGLHMHLWLRDNEGRAVMAEASDSHGLSDIGRQCVAGLLAERSLSGRS' A
#
# COMPACT_ATOMS: atom_id res chain seq x y z
N MET A 1 4.00 18.36 -5.47
CA MET A 1 4.91 18.51 -4.31
C MET A 1 4.98 17.15 -3.64
N SER A 2 6.11 16.45 -3.75
CA SER A 2 6.35 15.19 -3.04
C SER A 2 7.15 15.49 -1.78
N ILE A 3 6.68 15.04 -0.62
CA ILE A 3 7.45 15.07 0.62
C ILE A 3 8.16 13.73 0.74
N SER A 4 9.47 13.75 0.91
CA SER A 4 10.31 12.57 1.03
C SER A 4 10.57 12.20 2.49
N GLU A 5 11.01 10.97 2.71
CA GLU A 5 11.50 10.50 4.03
C GLU A 5 12.60 11.41 4.58
N ARG A 6 13.50 11.89 3.70
CA ARG A 6 14.59 12.79 4.10
C ARG A 6 14.03 14.10 4.65
N ASP A 7 13.03 14.68 4.00
CA ASP A 7 12.44 15.95 4.44
C ASP A 7 11.82 15.79 5.84
N MET A 8 11.17 14.65 6.11
CA MET A 8 10.62 14.34 7.43
C MET A 8 11.70 14.14 8.49
N ALA A 9 12.79 13.47 8.14
CA ALA A 9 13.92 13.27 9.03
C ALA A 9 14.65 14.58 9.37
N GLU A 10 14.78 15.50 8.40
CA GLU A 10 15.38 16.82 8.61
C GLU A 10 14.56 17.66 9.59
N ILE A 11 13.23 17.72 9.42
CA ILE A 11 12.33 18.43 10.34
C ILE A 11 12.40 17.84 11.76
N ALA A 12 12.48 16.51 11.89
CA ALA A 12 12.62 15.86 13.19
C ALA A 12 13.97 16.19 13.85
N ALA A 13 15.05 16.21 13.08
CA ALA A 13 16.39 16.53 13.57
C ALA A 13 16.47 17.99 14.08
N ASP A 14 15.86 18.94 13.38
CA ASP A 14 15.76 20.35 13.82
C ASP A 14 15.01 20.49 15.16
N ALA A 15 14.09 19.56 15.45
CA ALA A 15 13.38 19.47 16.73
C ALA A 15 14.12 18.64 17.81
N GLY A 16 15.32 18.11 17.53
CA GLY A 16 16.08 17.24 18.44
C GLY A 16 15.51 15.83 18.58
N LEU A 17 14.72 15.37 17.60
CA LEU A 17 14.07 14.05 17.58
C LEU A 17 14.69 13.13 16.51
N ILE A 18 14.36 11.84 16.58
CA ILE A 18 14.70 10.84 15.56
C ILE A 18 13.41 10.38 14.89
N PHE A 19 13.37 10.47 13.56
CA PHE A 19 12.31 9.92 12.73
C PHE A 19 12.66 8.50 12.26
N THR A 20 11.67 7.60 12.25
CA THR A 20 11.84 6.23 11.74
C THR A 20 10.57 5.72 11.07
N MET A 21 10.71 5.07 9.92
CA MET A 21 9.65 4.30 9.25
C MET A 21 9.81 2.79 9.45
N MET A 22 10.61 2.37 10.45
CA MET A 22 10.74 0.96 10.83
C MET A 22 9.37 0.33 11.06
N ALA A 23 9.16 -0.89 10.54
CA ALA A 23 7.87 -1.57 10.60
C ALA A 23 7.36 -1.77 12.03
N ASP A 24 8.24 -2.03 12.99
CA ASP A 24 7.90 -2.12 14.42
C ASP A 24 9.00 -1.45 15.28
N PRO A 25 8.88 -0.14 15.55
CA PRO A 25 9.91 0.60 16.27
C PRO A 25 9.83 0.47 17.79
N SER A 26 8.72 -0.03 18.34
CA SER A 26 8.55 -0.21 19.79
C SER A 26 7.49 -1.26 20.11
N ALA A 27 7.81 -2.18 21.01
CA ALA A 27 6.91 -3.25 21.42
C ALA A 27 5.58 -2.77 22.04
N ASP A 28 5.54 -1.54 22.55
CA ASP A 28 4.39 -0.97 23.27
C ASP A 28 3.46 -0.13 22.37
N HIS A 29 3.81 0.09 21.09
CA HIS A 29 3.01 0.89 20.15
C HIS A 29 2.73 0.14 18.85
N ALA A 30 1.72 0.61 18.12
CA ALA A 30 1.46 0.10 16.78
C ALA A 30 2.63 0.45 15.85
N GLY A 31 3.01 -0.52 15.01
CA GLY A 31 4.05 -0.38 14.01
C GLY A 31 3.69 0.56 12.85
N ASN A 32 4.68 0.83 11.98
CA ASN A 32 4.49 1.62 10.77
C ASN A 32 4.08 0.71 9.59
N GLY A 33 2.97 1.03 8.94
CA GLY A 33 2.51 0.36 7.73
C GLY A 33 2.75 1.19 6.46
N LEU A 34 2.87 0.51 5.32
CA LEU A 34 2.88 1.13 3.99
C LEU A 34 1.66 0.69 3.20
N HIS A 35 0.64 1.55 3.13
CA HIS A 35 -0.55 1.28 2.32
C HIS A 35 -0.34 1.80 0.90
N MET A 36 -0.51 0.92 -0.09
CA MET A 36 -0.43 1.28 -1.49
C MET A 36 -1.81 1.18 -2.14
N HIS A 37 -2.25 2.25 -2.80
CA HIS A 37 -3.42 2.25 -3.67
C HIS A 37 -2.95 1.99 -5.10
N LEU A 38 -3.38 0.87 -5.68
CA LEU A 38 -3.07 0.47 -7.04
C LEU A 38 -4.34 0.42 -7.88
N TRP A 39 -4.26 0.96 -9.10
CA TRP A 39 -5.31 0.87 -10.10
C TRP A 39 -4.70 0.60 -11.48
N LEU A 40 -5.44 -0.13 -12.31
CA LEU A 40 -5.06 -0.41 -13.69
C LEU A 40 -5.99 0.32 -14.66
N ARG A 41 -5.40 0.78 -15.76
CA ARG A 41 -6.13 1.35 -16.90
C ARG A 41 -5.73 0.64 -18.17
N ASP A 42 -6.66 0.54 -19.12
CA ASP A 42 -6.33 0.09 -20.47
C ASP A 42 -5.64 1.19 -21.28
N ASN A 43 -5.34 0.89 -22.55
CA ASN A 43 -4.68 1.81 -23.47
C ASN A 43 -5.54 3.05 -23.79
N GLU A 44 -6.85 2.95 -23.61
CA GLU A 44 -7.79 4.06 -23.77
C GLU A 44 -7.98 4.86 -22.46
N GLY A 45 -7.29 4.48 -21.38
CA GLY A 45 -7.34 5.14 -20.08
C GLY A 45 -8.56 4.77 -19.24
N ARG A 46 -9.35 3.77 -19.61
CA ARG A 46 -10.52 3.31 -18.84
C ARG A 46 -10.08 2.52 -17.62
N ALA A 47 -10.74 2.70 -16.48
CA ALA A 47 -10.44 1.96 -15.27
C ALA A 47 -10.93 0.50 -15.42
N VAL A 48 -10.00 -0.46 -15.47
CA VAL A 48 -10.34 -1.86 -15.77
C VAL A 48 -10.67 -2.69 -14.53
N MET A 49 -10.36 -2.19 -13.34
CA MET A 49 -10.58 -2.91 -12.07
C MET A 49 -11.93 -2.60 -11.42
N ALA A 50 -12.62 -1.55 -11.86
CA ALA A 50 -13.85 -1.08 -11.23
C ALA A 50 -15.08 -1.51 -12.04
N GLU A 51 -16.13 -1.94 -11.34
CA GLU A 51 -17.45 -2.23 -11.92
C GLU A 51 -18.53 -1.79 -10.92
N ALA A 52 -19.28 -0.74 -11.24
CA ALA A 52 -20.22 -0.13 -10.30
C ALA A 52 -21.45 -1.00 -10.02
N SER A 53 -21.79 -1.91 -10.95
CA SER A 53 -22.91 -2.85 -10.76
C SER A 53 -22.58 -4.02 -9.85
N ASP A 54 -21.30 -4.22 -9.53
CA ASP A 54 -20.84 -5.27 -8.62
C ASP A 54 -20.98 -4.88 -7.14
N SER A 55 -21.33 -5.84 -6.30
CA SER A 55 -21.50 -5.64 -4.85
C SER A 55 -20.24 -5.16 -4.11
N HIS A 56 -19.05 -5.45 -4.64
CA HIS A 56 -17.76 -5.00 -4.10
C HIS A 56 -17.13 -3.88 -4.95
N GLY A 57 -17.83 -3.41 -5.99
CA GLY A 57 -17.31 -2.41 -6.92
C GLY A 57 -16.20 -2.94 -7.82
N LEU A 58 -16.00 -4.26 -7.91
CA LEU A 58 -14.89 -4.88 -8.63
C LEU A 58 -15.35 -5.54 -9.92
N SER A 59 -14.61 -5.26 -11.00
CA SER A 59 -14.71 -6.04 -12.23
C SER A 59 -14.10 -7.45 -12.04
N ASP A 60 -14.28 -8.33 -13.03
CA ASP A 60 -13.61 -9.63 -13.04
C ASP A 60 -12.08 -9.50 -13.05
N ILE A 61 -11.54 -8.52 -13.76
CA ILE A 61 -10.10 -8.21 -13.76
C ILE A 61 -9.66 -7.75 -12.36
N GLY A 62 -10.46 -6.89 -11.71
CA GLY A 62 -10.21 -6.43 -10.34
C GLY A 62 -10.16 -7.60 -9.35
N ARG A 63 -11.13 -8.51 -9.42
CA ARG A 63 -11.18 -9.74 -8.61
C ARG A 63 -9.97 -10.64 -8.85
N GLN A 64 -9.60 -10.85 -10.12
CA GLN A 64 -8.44 -11.68 -10.47
C GLN A 64 -7.12 -11.09 -9.98
N CYS A 65 -6.96 -9.77 -10.05
CA CYS A 65 -5.80 -9.07 -9.50
C CYS A 65 -5.68 -9.29 -7.98
N VAL A 66 -6.78 -9.09 -7.24
CA VAL A 66 -6.82 -9.33 -5.78
C VAL A 66 -6.56 -10.81 -5.46
N ALA A 67 -7.18 -11.73 -6.21
CA ALA A 67 -6.96 -13.17 -6.03
C ALA A 67 -5.48 -13.55 -6.23
N GLY A 68 -4.79 -12.97 -7.22
CA GLY A 68 -3.36 -13.17 -7.43
C GLY A 68 -2.51 -12.69 -6.25
N LEU A 69 -2.79 -11.49 -5.72
CA LEU A 69 -2.09 -10.96 -4.54
C LEU A 69 -2.28 -11.86 -3.30
N LEU A 70 -3.48 -12.37 -3.08
CA LEU A 70 -3.78 -13.27 -1.97
C LEU A 70 -3.13 -14.65 -2.15
N ALA A 71 -3.13 -15.18 -3.38
CA ALA A 71 -2.51 -16.47 -3.69
C ALA A 71 -1.00 -16.43 -3.46
N GLU A 72 -0.30 -15.39 -3.93
CA GLU A 72 1.14 -15.25 -3.71
C GLU A 72 1.48 -15.18 -2.22
N ARG A 73 0.74 -14.36 -1.46
CA ARG A 73 0.93 -14.23 0.00
C ARG A 73 0.71 -15.55 0.74
N SER A 74 -0.13 -16.43 0.21
CA SER A 74 -0.37 -17.76 0.80
C SER A 74 0.75 -18.76 0.52
N LEU A 75 1.57 -18.54 -0.51
CA LEU A 75 2.71 -19.39 -0.85
C LEU A 75 3.95 -19.03 -0.03
N SER A 76 4.16 -17.76 0.32
CA SER A 76 5.33 -17.31 1.09
C SER A 76 5.29 -17.67 2.58
N GLY A 77 4.14 -18.11 3.11
CA GLY A 77 3.99 -18.62 4.48
C GLY A 77 4.18 -20.13 4.64
N ARG A 78 4.52 -20.86 3.57
CA ARG A 78 4.82 -22.30 3.58
C ARG A 78 6.34 -22.53 3.51
N SER A 79 7.07 -22.15 4.55
CA SER A 79 8.46 -22.58 4.79
C SER A 79 8.65 -22.98 6.23
#